data_AF-A0A1T4MPJ2-F1
#
_entry.id   AF-A0A1T4MPJ2-F1
#
_cell.length_a   1.000
_cell.length_b   1.000
_cell.length_c   1.000
_cell.angle_alpha   90.00
_cell.angle_beta   90.00
_cell.angle_gamma   90.00
#
_symmetry.space_group_name_H-M   'P 1'
#
loop_
_entity.id
_entity.type
_entity.pdbx_description
1 polymer ?
#
loop_
_entity_poly.entity_id
_entity_poly.type
_entity_poly.pdbx_seq_one_letter_code
_entity_poly.pdbx_strand_id
1 'polypeptide(L)'
;MKELKILSPTAILGYGFPVDSFERGLEKEPDLIAVDAGSTDPGPYYLGAGVSFTDRKAVKRDLELMIEAGQQRDIPVILGTAGGAGGAPHLEWCTEIVKEIAQEQNLSFKLATIQSEQDKDLILDIFKKDGVSPLAPVEETNEAEIKASTRIVGQMGVEPIIKALDEGSEVIVAGRAYDPTVFAAYCIREGFPAGLALHMGKIMECASIAANPGSGSDCMFGTLREDHFLLEPLNHERKCTTTSVAAHTLYEKANPFKLHGPGGIIDLSETEFEEYDERTVKVSGSKFIESDEYTIKLEGAKEVGYRTLSIAGTRDPIMIEKLDHIIEVVRDTVRDNFDDLSEDDYDLIFRVYGQNGVMGDLEPEPEVLSHEVGIILEVVANTQELANTICSFARSTMLHYGYPGRVATAGNLAFPYSPSDLKAGVVYEFNLYHLIKVDDPCELFPIKIEEI
;
A
#
# COMPACT_ATOMS: atom_id res chain seq x y z
N MET A 1 26.01 26.25 -6.54
CA MET A 1 25.78 24.83 -6.90
C MET A 1 24.31 24.73 -7.25
N LYS A 2 23.93 24.07 -8.35
CA LYS A 2 22.51 23.87 -8.64
C LYS A 2 21.96 22.92 -7.57
N GLU A 3 20.82 23.25 -6.99
CA GLU A 3 20.13 22.38 -6.05
C GLU A 3 18.63 22.43 -6.31
N LEU A 4 17.93 21.36 -5.94
CA LEU A 4 16.48 21.28 -5.91
C LEU A 4 16.02 20.87 -4.53
N LYS A 5 14.94 21.47 -4.06
CA LYS A 5 14.40 21.29 -2.73
C LYS A 5 13.02 20.68 -2.81
N ILE A 6 12.85 19.53 -2.18
CA ILE A 6 11.61 18.76 -2.22
C ILE A 6 11.03 18.71 -0.81
N LEU A 7 9.74 18.98 -0.68
CA LEU A 7 9.00 18.85 0.58
C LEU A 7 8.08 17.64 0.52
N SER A 8 8.33 16.66 1.40
CA SER A 8 7.43 15.53 1.64
C SER A 8 6.66 15.77 2.94
N PRO A 9 5.34 16.01 2.89
CA PRO A 9 4.59 16.42 4.07
C PRO A 9 4.26 15.26 5.01
N THR A 10 4.03 14.06 4.47
CA THR A 10 3.62 12.87 5.23
C THR A 10 4.01 11.60 4.48
N ALA A 11 4.03 10.45 5.18
CA ALA A 11 4.36 9.17 4.56
C ALA A 11 3.26 8.66 3.63
N ILE A 12 2.00 8.98 3.97
CA ILE A 12 0.83 8.57 3.19
C ILE A 12 -0.18 9.69 3.28
N LEU A 13 -0.70 10.12 2.13
CA LEU A 13 -1.78 11.12 2.08
C LEU A 13 -2.98 10.69 2.94
N GLY A 14 -3.39 11.56 3.87
CA GLY A 14 -4.48 11.29 4.80
C GLY A 14 -4.01 10.75 6.16
N TYR A 15 -2.72 10.52 6.37
CA TYR A 15 -2.18 10.28 7.72
C TYR A 15 -2.06 11.58 8.54
N GLY A 16 -2.19 12.74 7.89
CA GLY A 16 -1.99 14.02 8.52
C GLY A 16 -0.52 14.35 8.73
N PHE A 17 -0.25 15.61 9.04
CA PHE A 17 1.06 16.12 9.44
C PHE A 17 0.90 17.42 10.25
N PRO A 18 1.85 17.74 11.16
CA PRO A 18 1.81 18.99 11.92
C PRO A 18 1.98 20.20 11.01
N VAL A 19 1.09 21.20 11.15
CA VAL A 19 1.13 22.44 10.35
C VAL A 19 2.46 23.16 10.54
N ASP A 20 2.94 23.31 11.77
CA ASP A 20 4.23 23.95 12.05
C ASP A 20 5.42 23.24 11.34
N SER A 21 5.34 21.92 11.14
CA SER A 21 6.38 21.16 10.42
C SER A 21 6.36 21.48 8.94
N PHE A 22 5.15 21.55 8.36
CA PHE A 22 4.94 21.94 6.98
C PHE A 22 5.36 23.39 6.72
N GLU A 23 4.99 24.32 7.61
CA GLU A 23 5.38 25.73 7.53
C GLU A 23 6.91 25.91 7.54
N ARG A 24 7.64 25.20 8.42
CA ARG A 24 9.12 25.20 8.40
C ARG A 24 9.70 24.66 7.10
N GLY A 25 9.01 23.73 6.45
CA GLY A 25 9.36 23.27 5.11
C GLY A 25 9.17 24.36 4.05
N LEU A 26 8.05 25.07 4.10
CA LEU A 26 7.75 26.17 3.18
C LEU A 26 8.70 27.36 3.35
N GLU A 27 9.16 27.66 4.58
CA GLU A 27 10.17 28.68 4.87
C GLU A 27 11.52 28.42 4.18
N LYS A 28 11.80 27.16 3.82
CA LYS A 28 13.01 26.78 3.08
C LYS A 28 12.87 26.93 1.55
N GLU A 29 11.73 27.41 1.07
CA GLU A 29 11.41 27.65 -0.35
C GLU A 29 11.59 26.37 -1.20
N PRO A 30 10.73 25.35 -1.03
CA PRO A 30 10.81 24.13 -1.83
C PRO A 30 10.44 24.41 -3.29
N ASP A 31 11.05 23.67 -4.22
CA ASP A 31 10.74 23.70 -5.66
C ASP A 31 9.63 22.71 -6.02
N LEU A 32 9.32 21.76 -5.14
CA LEU A 32 8.27 20.75 -5.30
C LEU A 32 7.66 20.38 -3.95
N ILE A 33 6.33 20.24 -3.91
CA ILE A 33 5.62 19.54 -2.84
C ILE A 33 5.10 18.22 -3.43
N ALA A 34 5.51 17.10 -2.84
CA ALA A 34 5.17 15.78 -3.35
C ALA A 34 4.70 14.86 -2.22
N VAL A 35 3.72 14.01 -2.52
CA VAL A 35 3.24 12.98 -1.59
C VAL A 35 2.76 11.77 -2.37
N ASP A 36 3.02 10.58 -1.85
CA ASP A 36 2.39 9.37 -2.35
C ASP A 36 1.21 8.99 -1.42
N ALA A 37 0.11 8.50 -2.01
CA ALA A 37 -1.07 8.09 -1.24
C ALA A 37 -1.02 6.61 -0.81
N GLY A 38 0.06 5.89 -1.07
CA GLY A 38 0.35 4.55 -0.58
C GLY A 38 0.51 3.54 -1.71
N SER A 39 0.16 2.29 -1.43
CA SER A 39 0.31 1.18 -2.36
C SER A 39 -0.76 0.13 -2.11
N THR A 40 -0.59 -1.03 -2.74
CA THR A 40 -1.35 -2.24 -2.48
C THR A 40 -0.94 -2.96 -1.18
N ASP A 41 0.03 -2.46 -0.41
CA ASP A 41 0.53 -3.10 0.82
C ASP A 41 -0.52 -3.38 1.91
N PRO A 42 -1.57 -2.54 2.10
CA PRO A 42 -2.67 -2.85 3.04
C PRO A 42 -3.52 -4.06 2.63
N GLY A 43 -3.28 -4.63 1.46
CA GLY A 43 -3.91 -5.84 0.95
C GLY A 43 -4.81 -5.61 -0.28
N PRO A 44 -5.34 -6.70 -0.85
CA PRO A 44 -6.05 -6.67 -2.14
C PRO A 44 -7.42 -5.99 -2.08
N TYR A 45 -7.96 -5.80 -0.88
CA TYR A 45 -9.32 -5.28 -0.67
C TYR A 45 -9.52 -3.90 -1.29
N TYR A 46 -8.61 -2.97 -1.03
CA TYR A 46 -8.77 -1.58 -1.46
C TYR A 46 -8.70 -1.45 -2.98
N LEU A 47 -7.76 -2.14 -3.62
CA LEU A 47 -7.69 -2.23 -5.08
C LEU A 47 -8.98 -2.85 -5.64
N GLY A 48 -9.37 -4.04 -5.16
CA GLY A 48 -10.55 -4.74 -5.68
C GLY A 48 -11.85 -3.97 -5.52
N ALA A 49 -12.08 -3.41 -4.34
CA ALA A 49 -13.30 -2.66 -4.01
C ALA A 49 -13.35 -1.26 -4.64
N GLY A 50 -12.20 -0.69 -5.05
CA GLY A 50 -12.14 0.66 -5.58
C GLY A 50 -12.40 1.74 -4.53
N VAL A 51 -11.95 1.52 -3.29
CA VAL A 51 -12.16 2.44 -2.17
C VAL A 51 -10.84 2.80 -1.50
N SER A 52 -10.70 4.06 -1.08
CA SER A 52 -9.51 4.50 -0.35
C SER A 52 -9.37 3.81 0.99
N PHE A 53 -8.14 3.49 1.38
CA PHE A 53 -7.85 3.01 2.74
C PHE A 53 -7.78 4.15 3.77
N THR A 54 -7.59 5.39 3.32
CA THR A 54 -7.56 6.59 4.15
C THR A 54 -8.88 7.34 4.10
N ASP A 55 -9.25 7.99 5.22
CA ASP A 55 -10.50 8.74 5.33
C ASP A 55 -10.51 9.98 4.43
N ARG A 56 -11.67 10.25 3.80
CA ARG A 56 -11.86 11.39 2.89
C ARG A 56 -11.53 12.73 3.53
N LYS A 57 -11.95 12.96 4.78
CA LYS A 57 -11.72 14.26 5.45
C LYS A 57 -10.24 14.46 5.73
N ALA A 58 -9.54 13.40 6.12
CA ALA A 58 -8.10 13.46 6.35
C ALA A 58 -7.34 13.74 5.04
N VAL A 59 -7.70 13.04 3.96
CA VAL A 59 -7.13 13.30 2.62
C VAL A 59 -7.40 14.72 2.15
N LYS A 60 -8.65 15.22 2.28
CA LYS A 60 -9.00 16.59 1.90
C LYS A 60 -8.19 17.62 2.68
N ARG A 61 -8.05 17.45 4.00
CA ARG A 61 -7.23 18.35 4.84
C ARG A 61 -5.79 18.43 4.36
N ASP A 62 -5.17 17.29 4.08
CA ASP A 62 -3.77 17.25 3.65
C ASP A 62 -3.60 17.89 2.27
N LEU A 63 -4.48 17.57 1.30
CA LEU A 63 -4.48 18.17 -0.03
C LEU A 63 -4.73 19.67 -0.01
N GLU A 64 -5.65 20.14 0.83
CA GLU A 64 -5.98 21.56 0.96
C GLU A 64 -4.73 22.37 1.35
N LEU A 65 -4.03 21.94 2.40
CA LEU A 65 -2.78 22.58 2.84
C LEU A 65 -1.70 22.58 1.76
N MET A 66 -1.56 21.46 1.05
CA MET A 66 -0.54 21.32 -0.01
C MET A 66 -0.84 22.19 -1.22
N ILE A 67 -2.08 22.15 -1.72
CA ILE A 67 -2.49 22.87 -2.94
C ILE A 67 -2.51 24.38 -2.69
N GLU A 68 -3.04 24.83 -1.55
CA GLU A 68 -2.98 26.25 -1.19
C GLU A 68 -1.54 26.76 -1.11
N ALA A 69 -0.64 26.00 -0.45
CA ALA A 69 0.75 26.39 -0.33
C ALA A 69 1.47 26.41 -1.68
N GLY A 70 1.19 25.42 -2.53
CA GLY A 70 1.73 25.34 -3.89
C GLY A 70 1.31 26.54 -4.74
N GLN A 71 0.01 26.85 -4.74
CA GLN A 71 -0.56 27.95 -5.51
C GLN A 71 -0.10 29.33 -5.03
N GLN A 72 0.07 29.53 -3.72
CA GLN A 72 0.57 30.81 -3.18
C GLN A 72 2.03 31.10 -3.52
N ARG A 73 2.80 30.07 -3.92
CA ARG A 73 4.27 30.15 -4.08
C ARG A 73 4.74 29.71 -5.47
N ASP A 74 3.81 29.44 -6.39
CA ASP A 74 4.08 28.89 -7.72
C ASP A 74 4.90 27.58 -7.67
N ILE A 75 4.59 26.71 -6.69
CA ILE A 75 5.25 25.41 -6.48
C ILE A 75 4.34 24.29 -6.99
N PRO A 76 4.80 23.42 -7.90
CA PRO A 76 4.04 22.25 -8.32
C PRO A 76 3.71 21.31 -7.16
N VAL A 77 2.52 20.70 -7.22
CA VAL A 77 2.05 19.69 -6.27
C VAL A 77 1.82 18.38 -7.00
N ILE A 78 2.54 17.33 -6.61
CA ILE A 78 2.43 16.00 -7.25
C ILE A 78 1.95 14.98 -6.23
N LEU A 79 0.87 14.30 -6.59
CA LEU A 79 0.30 13.18 -5.85
C LEU A 79 0.47 11.88 -6.65
N GLY A 80 1.12 10.88 -6.06
CA GLY A 80 1.17 9.51 -6.57
C GLY A 80 0.15 8.58 -5.94
N THR A 81 -0.17 7.49 -6.65
CA THR A 81 -1.00 6.37 -6.18
C THR A 81 -2.30 6.80 -5.51
N ALA A 82 -3.09 7.62 -6.22
CA ALA A 82 -4.35 8.17 -5.74
C ALA A 82 -5.23 7.12 -5.01
N GLY A 83 -5.76 7.50 -3.84
CA GLY A 83 -6.58 6.67 -2.96
C GLY A 83 -5.92 5.37 -2.48
N GLY A 84 -4.59 5.28 -2.53
CA GLY A 84 -3.79 4.17 -2.00
C GLY A 84 -3.51 3.05 -2.98
N ALA A 85 -4.46 2.67 -3.83
CA ALA A 85 -4.23 1.62 -4.82
C ALA A 85 -4.08 2.14 -6.27
N GLY A 86 -4.52 3.37 -6.55
CA GLY A 86 -4.30 4.02 -7.85
C GLY A 86 -5.21 3.59 -9.01
N GLY A 87 -6.20 2.71 -8.77
CA GLY A 87 -7.22 2.34 -9.77
C GLY A 87 -8.12 3.52 -10.17
N ALA A 88 -8.89 3.37 -11.25
CA ALA A 88 -9.70 4.45 -11.82
C ALA A 88 -10.67 5.11 -10.83
N PRO A 89 -11.41 4.38 -9.97
CA PRO A 89 -12.28 4.99 -8.96
C PRO A 89 -11.51 5.80 -7.91
N HIS A 90 -10.30 5.36 -7.56
CA HIS A 90 -9.47 6.05 -6.59
C HIS A 90 -8.97 7.38 -7.15
N LEU A 91 -8.54 7.37 -8.42
CA LEU A 91 -8.10 8.56 -9.13
C LEU A 91 -9.26 9.54 -9.32
N GLU A 92 -10.44 9.06 -9.72
CA GLU A 92 -11.65 9.88 -9.82
C GLU A 92 -11.99 10.51 -8.45
N TRP A 93 -12.05 9.70 -7.39
CA TRP A 93 -12.32 10.15 -6.03
C TRP A 93 -11.33 11.21 -5.52
N CYS A 94 -10.03 11.01 -5.71
CA CYS A 94 -9.02 12.01 -5.35
C CYS A 94 -9.16 13.29 -6.18
N THR A 95 -9.41 13.16 -7.49
CA THR A 95 -9.60 14.29 -8.39
C THR A 95 -10.81 15.13 -7.99
N GLU A 96 -11.91 14.50 -7.57
CA GLU A 96 -13.09 15.19 -7.04
C GLU A 96 -12.76 16.02 -5.79
N ILE A 97 -11.94 15.48 -4.88
CA ILE A 97 -11.48 16.20 -3.68
C ILE A 97 -10.65 17.43 -4.07
N VAL A 98 -9.72 17.29 -5.03
CA VAL A 98 -8.90 18.41 -5.54
C VAL A 98 -9.78 19.50 -6.14
N LYS A 99 -10.79 19.14 -6.94
CA LYS A 99 -11.74 20.09 -7.52
C LYS A 99 -12.61 20.78 -6.49
N GLU A 100 -13.07 20.04 -5.47
CA GLU A 100 -13.80 20.60 -4.34
C GLU A 100 -12.96 21.65 -3.60
N ILE A 101 -11.69 21.34 -3.30
CA ILE A 101 -10.76 22.29 -2.67
C ILE A 101 -10.59 23.55 -3.53
N ALA A 102 -10.35 23.39 -4.83
CA ALA A 102 -10.17 24.52 -5.72
C ALA A 102 -11.41 25.44 -5.75
N GLN A 103 -12.61 24.84 -5.77
CA GLN A 103 -13.86 25.59 -5.70
C GLN A 103 -14.04 26.32 -4.36
N GLU A 104 -13.78 25.65 -3.24
CA GLU A 104 -13.94 26.22 -1.90
C GLU A 104 -12.95 27.36 -1.62
N GLN A 105 -11.71 27.19 -2.08
CA GLN A 105 -10.61 28.14 -1.87
C GLN A 105 -10.46 29.17 -2.99
N ASN A 106 -11.33 29.12 -4.02
CA ASN A 106 -11.28 29.96 -5.21
C ASN A 106 -9.89 29.95 -5.89
N LEU A 107 -9.30 28.76 -6.00
CA LEU A 107 -8.01 28.54 -6.66
C LEU A 107 -8.26 28.25 -8.15
N SER A 108 -7.29 28.60 -8.99
CA SER A 108 -7.30 28.26 -10.41
C SER A 108 -5.90 27.82 -10.81
N PHE A 109 -5.82 26.64 -11.41
CA PHE A 109 -4.57 26.00 -11.78
C PHE A 109 -4.79 24.95 -12.85
N LYS A 110 -3.71 24.58 -13.53
CA LYS A 110 -3.73 23.51 -14.51
C LYS A 110 -3.57 22.14 -13.83
N LEU A 111 -4.63 21.34 -13.83
CA LEU A 111 -4.68 20.00 -13.23
C LEU A 111 -4.42 18.91 -14.27
N ALA A 112 -3.45 18.03 -14.02
CA ALA A 112 -3.31 16.76 -14.72
C ALA A 112 -3.81 15.58 -13.88
N THR A 113 -4.49 14.66 -14.56
CA THR A 113 -4.86 13.36 -14.02
C THR A 113 -4.27 12.26 -14.89
N ILE A 114 -3.55 11.30 -14.29
CA ILE A 114 -2.83 10.25 -15.02
C ILE A 114 -3.43 8.89 -14.65
N GLN A 115 -4.15 8.28 -15.58
CA GLN A 115 -4.80 6.98 -15.37
C GLN A 115 -3.76 5.87 -15.30
N SER A 116 -4.03 4.84 -14.49
CA SER A 116 -3.16 3.66 -14.36
C SER A 116 -3.91 2.33 -14.44
N GLU A 117 -5.25 2.35 -14.38
CA GLU A 117 -6.04 1.14 -14.52
C GLU A 117 -6.04 0.68 -15.97
N GLN A 118 -5.70 -0.59 -16.17
CA GLN A 118 -5.51 -1.19 -17.48
C GLN A 118 -6.78 -1.87 -17.94
N ASP A 119 -7.10 -1.70 -19.22
CA ASP A 119 -8.21 -2.41 -19.85
C ASP A 119 -7.90 -3.92 -19.91
N LYS A 120 -8.86 -4.76 -19.47
CA LYS A 120 -8.64 -6.21 -19.40
C LYS A 120 -8.46 -6.84 -20.78
N ASP A 121 -9.14 -6.33 -21.81
CA ASP A 121 -9.00 -6.87 -23.17
C ASP A 121 -7.63 -6.51 -23.74
N LEU A 122 -7.11 -5.31 -23.43
CA LEU A 122 -5.73 -4.93 -23.75
C LEU A 122 -4.71 -5.89 -23.12
N ILE A 123 -4.84 -6.17 -21.81
CA ILE A 123 -3.93 -7.09 -21.11
C ILE A 123 -4.03 -8.51 -21.67
N LEU A 124 -5.24 -8.98 -22.00
CA LEU A 124 -5.43 -10.28 -22.65
C LEU A 124 -4.76 -10.36 -24.02
N ASP A 125 -4.78 -9.27 -24.79
CA ASP A 125 -4.13 -9.22 -26.10
C ASP A 125 -2.61 -9.16 -26.01
N ILE A 126 -2.05 -8.52 -24.97
CA ILE A 126 -0.61 -8.59 -24.65
C ILE A 126 -0.23 -10.01 -24.22
N PHE A 127 -1.04 -10.65 -23.36
CA PHE A 127 -0.84 -12.02 -22.90
C PHE A 127 -0.78 -13.02 -24.06
N LYS A 128 -1.72 -12.95 -25.01
CA LYS A 128 -1.75 -13.83 -26.20
C LYS A 128 -0.54 -13.68 -27.14
N LYS A 129 0.25 -12.63 -26.98
CA LYS A 129 1.48 -12.36 -27.74
C LYS A 129 2.75 -12.67 -26.93
N ASP A 130 2.62 -13.40 -25.82
CA ASP A 130 3.72 -13.74 -24.90
C ASP A 130 4.40 -12.49 -24.29
N GLY A 131 3.64 -11.40 -24.14
CA GLY A 131 4.13 -10.11 -23.63
C GLY A 131 4.00 -9.91 -22.12
N VAL A 132 3.46 -10.90 -21.40
CA VAL A 132 3.30 -10.89 -19.93
C VAL A 132 4.27 -11.91 -19.34
N SER A 133 4.97 -11.53 -18.28
CA SER A 133 5.90 -12.41 -17.57
C SER A 133 5.74 -12.27 -16.05
N PRO A 134 6.00 -13.32 -15.26
CA PRO A 134 5.81 -13.28 -13.81
C PRO A 134 6.89 -12.43 -13.14
N LEU A 135 6.48 -11.67 -12.12
CA LEU A 135 7.42 -11.01 -11.20
C LEU A 135 7.57 -11.88 -9.96
N ALA A 136 8.74 -12.50 -9.79
CA ALA A 136 8.99 -13.43 -8.70
C ALA A 136 8.54 -12.86 -7.34
N PRO A 137 7.88 -13.67 -6.49
CA PRO A 137 7.83 -15.13 -6.54
C PRO A 137 6.59 -15.73 -7.24
N VAL A 138 5.76 -14.95 -7.94
CA VAL A 138 4.52 -15.51 -8.52
C VAL A 138 4.78 -16.43 -9.72
N GLU A 139 3.85 -17.35 -9.96
CA GLU A 139 3.84 -18.25 -11.13
C GLU A 139 3.28 -17.55 -12.38
N GLU A 140 3.40 -18.21 -13.54
CA GLU A 140 2.80 -17.75 -14.80
C GLU A 140 1.28 -17.57 -14.68
N THR A 141 0.76 -16.46 -15.19
CA THR A 141 -0.69 -16.22 -15.26
C THR A 141 -1.35 -16.99 -16.41
N ASN A 142 -2.67 -16.95 -16.45
CA ASN A 142 -3.48 -17.52 -17.52
C ASN A 142 -4.68 -16.61 -17.85
N GLU A 143 -5.37 -16.90 -18.96
CA GLU A 143 -6.52 -16.09 -19.38
C GLU A 143 -7.66 -16.02 -18.34
N ALA A 144 -7.86 -17.09 -17.55
CA ALA A 144 -8.93 -17.12 -16.56
C ALA A 144 -8.62 -16.16 -15.41
N GLU A 145 -7.38 -16.12 -14.95
CA GLU A 145 -6.93 -15.17 -13.93
C GLU A 145 -7.08 -13.71 -14.39
N ILE A 146 -6.60 -13.37 -15.59
CA ILE A 146 -6.73 -12.00 -16.12
C ILE A 146 -8.22 -11.59 -16.22
N LYS A 147 -9.09 -12.50 -16.68
CA LYS A 147 -10.54 -12.24 -16.78
C LYS A 147 -11.20 -12.07 -15.41
N ALA A 148 -10.75 -12.85 -14.42
CA ALA A 148 -11.28 -12.84 -13.06
C ALA A 148 -10.88 -11.58 -12.29
N SER A 149 -9.80 -10.89 -12.67
CA SER A 149 -9.42 -9.61 -12.06
C SER A 149 -10.59 -8.62 -12.09
N THR A 150 -10.97 -8.11 -10.92
CA THR A 150 -11.91 -7.00 -10.78
C THR A 150 -11.26 -5.72 -11.27
N ARG A 151 -9.99 -5.50 -10.92
CA ARG A 151 -9.16 -4.38 -11.39
C ARG A 151 -7.73 -4.82 -11.65
N ILE A 152 -7.08 -4.14 -12.60
CA ILE A 152 -5.67 -4.30 -12.93
C ILE A 152 -5.08 -2.90 -13.03
N VAL A 153 -4.03 -2.59 -12.27
CA VAL A 153 -3.29 -1.33 -12.39
C VAL A 153 -1.87 -1.57 -12.87
N GLY A 154 -1.35 -0.65 -13.66
CA GLY A 154 0.06 -0.61 -14.05
C GLY A 154 0.81 0.40 -13.17
N GLN A 155 1.98 0.02 -12.69
CA GLN A 155 2.84 0.91 -11.90
C GLN A 155 3.68 1.80 -12.83
N MET A 156 3.33 3.08 -12.96
CA MET A 156 4.03 4.01 -13.85
C MET A 156 5.41 4.43 -13.34
N GLY A 157 6.32 4.68 -14.28
CA GLY A 157 7.60 5.36 -14.05
C GLY A 157 7.46 6.89 -14.08
N VAL A 158 8.59 7.59 -14.16
CA VAL A 158 8.67 9.06 -14.10
C VAL A 158 8.10 9.75 -15.34
N GLU A 159 8.03 9.04 -16.46
CA GLU A 159 7.79 9.60 -17.79
C GLU A 159 6.40 10.23 -17.93
N PRO A 160 5.29 9.61 -17.47
CA PRO A 160 3.98 10.25 -17.53
C PRO A 160 3.90 11.52 -16.67
N ILE A 161 4.58 11.55 -15.51
CA ILE A 161 4.61 12.74 -14.65
C ILE A 161 5.45 13.84 -15.29
N ILE A 162 6.61 13.52 -15.86
CA ILE A 162 7.45 14.47 -16.61
C ILE A 162 6.66 15.06 -17.77
N LYS A 163 5.91 14.24 -18.52
CA LYS A 163 5.09 14.71 -19.62
C LYS A 163 3.99 15.69 -19.17
N ALA A 164 3.28 15.39 -18.08
CA ALA A 164 2.29 16.32 -17.51
C ALA A 164 2.92 17.64 -17.04
N LEU A 165 4.09 17.54 -16.42
CA LEU A 165 4.92 18.67 -16.02
C LEU A 165 5.38 19.55 -17.20
N ASP A 166 5.80 18.94 -18.32
CA ASP A 166 6.20 19.64 -19.55
C ASP A 166 5.00 20.31 -20.25
N GLU A 167 3.80 19.74 -20.10
CA GLU A 167 2.55 20.35 -20.54
C GLU A 167 2.07 21.48 -19.60
N GLY A 168 2.83 21.77 -18.54
CA GLY A 168 2.63 22.91 -17.65
C GLY A 168 1.63 22.67 -16.52
N SER A 169 1.36 21.41 -16.16
CA SER A 169 0.51 21.10 -15.01
C SER A 169 1.14 21.54 -13.69
N GLU A 170 0.36 22.22 -12.88
CA GLU A 170 0.74 22.72 -11.55
C GLU A 170 0.33 21.74 -10.45
N VAL A 171 -0.80 21.06 -10.64
CA VAL A 171 -1.25 19.98 -9.76
C VAL A 171 -1.35 18.70 -10.60
N ILE A 172 -0.73 17.62 -10.13
CA ILE A 172 -0.75 16.32 -10.79
C ILE A 172 -1.31 15.28 -9.82
N VAL A 173 -2.35 14.57 -10.24
CA VAL A 173 -2.90 13.42 -9.53
C VAL A 173 -2.69 12.18 -10.39
N ALA A 174 -1.74 11.34 -10.00
CA ALA A 174 -1.48 10.08 -10.67
C ALA A 174 -2.24 8.93 -9.99
N GLY A 175 -2.68 7.96 -10.80
CA GLY A 175 -3.02 6.62 -10.34
C GLY A 175 -1.78 5.89 -9.81
N ARG A 176 -1.74 4.56 -9.94
CA ARG A 176 -0.64 3.75 -9.44
C ARG A 176 0.71 4.18 -10.04
N ALA A 177 1.58 4.68 -9.17
CA ALA A 177 2.94 5.09 -9.54
C ALA A 177 3.96 4.28 -8.74
N TYR A 178 5.16 4.12 -9.29
CA TYR A 178 6.27 3.62 -8.48
C TYR A 178 6.63 4.69 -7.45
N ASP A 179 6.48 4.42 -6.17
CA ASP A 179 6.45 5.42 -5.10
C ASP A 179 7.58 6.51 -5.18
N PRO A 180 8.86 6.18 -5.51
CA PRO A 180 9.92 7.20 -5.68
C PRO A 180 9.70 8.19 -6.82
N THR A 181 8.94 7.80 -7.85
CA THR A 181 8.70 8.56 -9.07
C THR A 181 8.12 9.93 -8.79
N VAL A 182 7.22 10.05 -7.81
CA VAL A 182 6.51 11.29 -7.46
C VAL A 182 7.48 12.40 -7.06
N PHE A 183 8.58 12.01 -6.41
CA PHE A 183 9.63 12.91 -5.94
C PHE A 183 10.74 13.09 -6.97
N ALA A 184 11.00 12.05 -7.78
CA ALA A 184 12.10 12.03 -8.74
C ALA A 184 11.77 12.69 -10.09
N ALA A 185 10.51 12.66 -10.53
CA ALA A 185 10.11 13.11 -11.86
C ALA A 185 10.52 14.56 -12.16
N TYR A 186 10.18 15.49 -11.25
CA TYR A 186 10.58 16.89 -11.37
C TYR A 186 12.11 17.05 -11.39
N CYS A 187 12.81 16.33 -10.50
CA CYS A 187 14.27 16.38 -10.41
C CYS A 187 14.96 15.94 -11.72
N ILE A 188 14.48 14.84 -12.30
CA ILE A 188 15.01 14.29 -13.55
C ILE A 188 14.70 15.21 -14.73
N ARG A 189 13.49 15.79 -14.79
CA ARG A 189 13.12 16.80 -15.79
C ARG A 189 14.07 18.00 -15.75
N GLU A 190 14.46 18.44 -14.56
CA GLU A 190 15.42 19.54 -14.36
C GLU A 190 16.89 19.14 -14.61
N GLY A 191 17.15 17.91 -15.06
CA GLY A 191 18.47 17.42 -15.47
C GLY A 191 19.35 16.90 -14.34
N PHE A 192 18.79 16.56 -13.17
CA PHE A 192 19.55 15.91 -12.10
C PHE A 192 19.70 14.40 -12.34
N PRO A 193 20.74 13.74 -11.78
CA PRO A 193 20.95 12.31 -11.98
C PRO A 193 19.79 11.45 -11.45
N ALA A 194 19.25 10.58 -12.30
CA ALA A 194 18.11 9.72 -11.96
C ALA A 194 18.39 8.80 -10.75
N GLY A 195 19.62 8.28 -10.62
CA GLY A 195 20.00 7.42 -9.49
C GLY A 195 19.85 8.10 -8.13
N LEU A 196 20.29 9.35 -8.03
CA LEU A 196 20.16 10.15 -6.81
C LEU A 196 18.72 10.60 -6.59
N ALA A 197 18.03 11.05 -7.65
CA ALA A 197 16.65 11.50 -7.57
C ALA A 197 15.69 10.38 -7.11
N LEU A 198 15.81 9.18 -7.70
CA LEU A 198 14.99 8.01 -7.33
C LEU A 198 15.37 7.46 -5.96
N HIS A 199 16.64 7.47 -5.57
CA HIS A 199 17.03 7.03 -4.22
C HIS A 199 16.53 8.00 -3.14
N MET A 200 16.63 9.31 -3.38
CA MET A 200 16.02 10.32 -2.51
C MET A 200 14.50 10.11 -2.44
N GLY A 201 13.83 9.91 -3.58
CA GLY A 201 12.40 9.61 -3.65
C GLY A 201 12.01 8.39 -2.84
N LYS A 202 12.79 7.30 -2.91
CA LYS A 202 12.56 6.06 -2.14
C LYS A 202 12.54 6.29 -0.64
N ILE A 203 13.28 7.28 -0.15
CA ILE A 203 13.28 7.60 1.27
C ILE A 203 12.17 8.62 1.59
N MET A 204 11.95 9.57 0.70
CA MET A 204 10.98 10.65 0.88
C MET A 204 9.52 10.21 0.74
N GLU A 205 9.24 9.09 0.06
CA GLU A 205 7.89 8.52 -0.05
C GLU A 205 7.28 8.23 1.33
N CYS A 206 8.10 7.84 2.31
CA CYS A 206 7.68 7.59 3.69
C CYS A 206 8.02 8.73 4.66
N ALA A 207 8.42 9.90 4.13
CA ALA A 207 8.76 11.11 4.88
C ALA A 207 9.62 10.84 6.14
N SER A 208 9.12 11.24 7.33
CA SER A 208 9.86 11.17 8.59
C SER A 208 9.94 9.77 9.22
N ILE A 209 9.48 8.71 8.56
CA ILE A 209 9.73 7.34 9.03
C ILE A 209 11.23 7.03 9.04
N ALA A 210 12.00 7.61 8.10
CA ALA A 210 13.45 7.48 8.03
C ALA A 210 14.22 8.26 9.12
N ALA A 211 13.53 9.03 9.97
CA ALA A 211 14.12 9.78 11.07
C ALA A 211 14.20 8.97 12.38
N ASN A 212 14.84 9.55 13.40
CA ASN A 212 14.89 9.01 14.75
C ASN A 212 14.49 10.08 15.79
N PRO A 213 13.42 9.87 16.58
CA PRO A 213 12.40 8.83 16.39
C PRO A 213 11.63 9.02 15.08
N GLY A 214 11.25 7.93 14.43
CA GLY A 214 10.51 7.94 13.17
C GLY A 214 9.03 8.34 13.36
N SER A 215 8.41 8.90 12.32
CA SER A 215 6.99 9.25 12.29
C SER A 215 6.41 9.15 10.88
N GLY A 216 5.29 8.43 10.74
CA GLY A 216 4.50 8.42 9.50
C GLY A 216 3.65 9.68 9.29
N SER A 217 3.62 10.59 10.28
CA SER A 217 2.84 11.82 10.27
C SER A 217 3.74 13.02 10.64
N ASP A 218 4.76 13.27 9.81
CA ASP A 218 5.65 14.43 9.95
C ASP A 218 6.46 14.70 8.68
N CYS A 219 6.79 15.96 8.43
CA CYS A 219 7.39 16.40 7.17
C CYS A 219 8.90 16.12 7.09
N MET A 220 9.36 15.70 5.92
CA MET A 220 10.77 15.52 5.56
C MET A 220 11.14 16.48 4.43
N PHE A 221 12.36 17.00 4.49
CA PHE A 221 12.91 17.90 3.48
C PHE A 221 14.11 17.25 2.78
N GLY A 222 14.06 17.21 1.45
CA GLY A 222 15.15 16.72 0.60
C GLY A 222 15.81 17.87 -0.14
N THR A 223 17.14 17.90 -0.17
CA THR A 223 17.90 18.81 -1.04
C THR A 223 18.79 18.00 -1.97
N LEU A 224 18.43 17.95 -3.25
CA LEU A 224 19.15 17.23 -4.28
C LEU A 224 20.19 18.13 -4.96
N ARG A 225 21.40 17.62 -5.11
CA ARG A 225 22.53 18.22 -5.83
C ARG A 225 23.04 17.25 -6.88
N GLU A 226 24.03 17.67 -7.67
CA GLU A 226 24.56 16.87 -8.79
C GLU A 226 25.25 15.57 -8.36
N ASP A 227 25.79 15.51 -7.15
CA ASP A 227 26.60 14.39 -6.65
C ASP A 227 26.07 13.74 -5.36
N HIS A 228 25.10 14.37 -4.70
CA HIS A 228 24.50 13.90 -3.45
C HIS A 228 23.10 14.47 -3.24
N PHE A 229 22.40 13.93 -2.25
CA PHE A 229 21.25 14.60 -1.65
C PHE A 229 21.40 14.69 -0.13
N LEU A 230 20.68 15.64 0.47
CA LEU A 230 20.57 15.83 1.91
C LEU A 230 19.15 15.53 2.36
N LEU A 231 19.00 14.85 3.50
CA LEU A 231 17.71 14.62 4.15
C LEU A 231 17.67 15.21 5.55
N GLU A 232 16.68 16.07 5.79
CA GLU A 232 16.47 16.79 7.05
C GLU A 232 15.00 16.66 7.49
N PRO A 233 14.71 16.13 8.69
CA PRO A 233 13.35 16.16 9.23
C PRO A 233 13.01 17.58 9.71
N LEU A 234 11.79 18.03 9.45
CA LEU A 234 11.38 19.40 9.77
C LEU A 234 10.94 19.56 11.23
N ASN A 235 10.67 18.48 11.95
CA ASN A 235 10.40 18.52 13.38
C ASN A 235 11.69 18.43 14.21
N HIS A 236 11.93 19.43 15.07
CA HIS A 236 13.13 19.53 15.93
C HIS A 236 13.33 18.37 16.90
N GLU A 237 12.28 17.63 17.24
CA GLU A 237 12.37 16.43 18.07
C GLU A 237 12.99 15.23 17.33
N ARG A 238 13.21 15.37 16.02
CA ARG A 238 13.69 14.30 15.13
C ARG A 238 15.02 14.69 14.49
N LYS A 239 15.78 13.66 14.14
CA LYS A 239 16.98 13.76 13.33
C LYS A 239 17.10 12.60 12.36
N CYS A 240 17.64 12.86 11.18
CA CYS A 240 18.17 11.79 10.34
C CYS A 240 19.52 11.35 10.92
N THR A 241 19.75 10.05 10.95
CA THR A 241 21.04 9.45 11.29
C THR A 241 21.47 8.56 10.14
N THR A 242 22.77 8.33 9.96
CA THR A 242 23.25 7.42 8.90
C THR A 242 22.59 6.05 8.99
N THR A 243 22.37 5.54 10.21
CA THR A 243 21.67 4.27 10.44
C THR A 243 20.20 4.33 10.05
N SER A 244 19.47 5.38 10.44
CA SER A 244 18.03 5.45 10.14
C SER A 244 17.76 5.62 8.65
N VAL A 245 18.56 6.44 7.96
CA VAL A 245 18.45 6.68 6.51
C VAL A 245 18.89 5.44 5.72
N ALA A 246 19.98 4.78 6.12
CA ALA A 246 20.40 3.53 5.50
C ALA A 246 19.38 2.40 5.72
N ALA A 247 18.86 2.25 6.95
CA ALA A 247 17.83 1.23 7.24
C ALA A 247 16.57 1.44 6.39
N HIS A 248 16.15 2.69 6.20
CA HIS A 248 14.98 2.99 5.39
C HIS A 248 15.24 2.85 3.88
N THR A 249 16.47 3.07 3.41
CA THR A 249 16.87 2.72 2.04
C THR A 249 16.62 1.24 1.73
N LEU A 250 16.84 0.36 2.72
CA LEU A 250 16.71 -1.09 2.60
C LEU A 250 15.30 -1.62 2.91
N TYR A 251 14.39 -0.74 3.31
CA TYR A 251 13.05 -1.08 3.77
C TYR A 251 12.20 -1.65 2.61
N GLU A 252 11.55 -2.80 2.87
CA GLU A 252 10.70 -3.53 1.90
C GLU A 252 11.43 -3.93 0.61
N LYS A 253 12.69 -4.38 0.72
CA LYS A 253 13.48 -4.84 -0.43
C LYS A 253 14.07 -6.22 -0.19
N ALA A 254 13.94 -7.08 -1.20
CA ALA A 254 14.54 -8.41 -1.22
C ALA A 254 16.06 -8.37 -1.44
N ASN A 255 16.58 -7.31 -2.08
CA ASN A 255 18.00 -7.11 -2.34
C ASN A 255 18.46 -5.76 -1.79
N PRO A 256 19.53 -5.72 -0.97
CA PRO A 256 19.99 -4.48 -0.36
C PRO A 256 20.76 -3.53 -1.30
N PHE A 257 21.18 -4.00 -2.49
CA PHE A 257 22.00 -3.21 -3.42
C PHE A 257 21.30 -2.84 -4.71
N LYS A 258 20.24 -3.55 -5.09
CA LYS A 258 19.58 -3.38 -6.39
C LYS A 258 18.08 -3.23 -6.20
N LEU A 259 17.58 -2.02 -6.43
CA LEU A 259 16.15 -1.73 -6.32
C LEU A 259 15.57 -1.63 -7.73
N HIS A 260 14.78 -2.62 -8.11
CA HIS A 260 14.12 -2.65 -9.41
C HIS A 260 12.91 -1.70 -9.42
N GLY A 261 12.75 -0.97 -10.51
CA GLY A 261 11.57 -0.15 -10.78
C GLY A 261 11.31 -0.06 -12.28
N PRO A 262 10.27 0.69 -12.69
CA PRO A 262 10.00 0.96 -14.10
C PRO A 262 11.25 1.51 -14.81
N GLY A 263 11.59 0.94 -15.96
CA GLY A 263 12.70 1.39 -16.82
C GLY A 263 14.12 1.03 -16.36
N GLY A 264 14.34 0.46 -15.17
CA GLY A 264 15.70 0.19 -14.72
C GLY A 264 15.87 -0.23 -13.27
N ILE A 265 17.10 -0.10 -12.78
CA ILE A 265 17.53 -0.50 -11.44
C ILE A 265 18.27 0.66 -10.78
N ILE A 266 17.91 0.97 -9.54
CA ILE A 266 18.73 1.81 -8.67
C ILE A 266 19.83 0.92 -8.08
N ASP A 267 21.07 1.16 -8.49
CA ASP A 267 22.27 0.51 -7.95
C ASP A 267 22.81 1.32 -6.77
N LEU A 268 22.83 0.68 -5.60
CA LEU A 268 23.25 1.23 -4.32
C LEU A 268 24.61 0.70 -3.86
N SER A 269 25.34 -0.04 -4.70
CA SER A 269 26.62 -0.67 -4.32
C SER A 269 27.73 0.33 -3.99
N GLU A 270 27.66 1.54 -4.53
CA GLU A 270 28.57 2.66 -4.25
C GLU A 270 27.93 3.72 -3.33
N THR A 271 26.79 3.42 -2.70
CA THR A 271 26.11 4.39 -1.84
C THR A 271 26.86 4.62 -0.53
N GLU A 272 27.09 5.90 -0.22
CA GLU A 272 27.68 6.35 1.03
C GLU A 272 26.68 7.20 1.84
N PHE A 273 26.69 7.03 3.16
CA PHE A 273 25.86 7.78 4.11
C PHE A 273 26.76 8.51 5.10
N GLU A 274 26.68 9.83 5.13
CA GLU A 274 27.53 10.69 5.96
C GLU A 274 26.66 11.59 6.84
N GLU A 275 27.04 11.78 8.10
CA GLU A 275 26.45 12.84 8.92
C GLU A 275 26.87 14.20 8.35
N TYR A 276 25.90 15.02 7.94
CA TYR A 276 26.16 16.35 7.41
C TYR A 276 26.18 17.39 8.52
N ASP A 277 25.24 17.27 9.46
CA ASP A 277 25.18 18.03 10.71
C ASP A 277 24.47 17.18 11.79
N GLU A 278 24.05 17.80 12.91
CA GLU A 278 23.40 17.09 14.02
C GLU A 278 22.07 16.40 13.66
N ARG A 279 21.41 16.82 12.57
CA ARG A 279 20.05 16.39 12.19
C ARG A 279 19.91 15.96 10.73
N THR A 280 20.93 16.20 9.90
CA THR A 280 20.90 16.00 8.46
C THR A 280 21.89 14.91 8.04
N VAL A 281 21.47 14.04 7.12
CA VAL A 281 22.33 13.02 6.50
C VAL A 281 22.53 13.35 5.04
N LYS A 282 23.78 13.25 4.60
CA LYS A 282 24.17 13.31 3.19
C LYS A 282 24.26 11.90 2.63
N VAL A 283 23.72 11.72 1.43
CA VAL A 283 23.76 10.45 0.70
C VAL A 283 24.28 10.68 -0.71
N SER A 284 25.24 9.88 -1.15
CA SER A 284 25.88 9.97 -2.47
C SER A 284 26.12 8.60 -3.08
N GLY A 285 26.44 8.56 -4.38
CA GLY A 285 26.95 7.36 -5.06
C GLY A 285 25.91 6.42 -5.65
N SER A 286 24.61 6.66 -5.45
CA SER A 286 23.56 5.87 -6.12
C SER A 286 23.51 6.16 -7.62
N LYS A 287 23.31 5.11 -8.42
CA LYS A 287 23.24 5.19 -9.89
C LYS A 287 21.95 4.55 -10.39
N PHE A 288 21.44 5.05 -11.51
CA PHE A 288 20.35 4.39 -12.22
C PHE A 288 20.92 3.67 -13.43
N ILE A 289 20.64 2.37 -13.53
CA ILE A 289 21.03 1.52 -14.65
C ILE A 289 19.75 1.24 -15.45
N GLU A 290 19.67 1.82 -16.64
CA GLU A 290 18.56 1.59 -17.56
C GLU A 290 18.50 0.12 -17.98
N SER A 291 17.29 -0.42 -18.06
CA SER A 291 17.05 -1.76 -18.61
C SER A 291 17.07 -1.72 -20.13
N ASP A 292 17.49 -2.83 -20.77
CA ASP A 292 17.42 -2.97 -22.24
C ASP A 292 15.98 -2.90 -22.76
N GLU A 293 15.01 -3.32 -21.95
CA GLU A 293 13.58 -3.28 -22.23
C GLU A 293 12.84 -2.55 -21.11
N TYR A 294 11.90 -1.69 -21.48
CA TYR A 294 11.05 -1.02 -20.50
C TYR A 294 9.91 -1.95 -20.09
N THR A 295 9.78 -2.17 -18.78
CA THR A 295 8.71 -3.00 -18.22
C THR A 295 7.88 -2.24 -17.21
N ILE A 296 6.58 -2.54 -17.20
CA ILE A 296 5.61 -2.04 -16.24
C ILE A 296 5.10 -3.21 -15.42
N LYS A 297 5.05 -3.01 -14.10
CA LYS A 297 4.47 -3.99 -13.17
C LYS A 297 2.95 -3.83 -13.15
N LEU A 298 2.25 -4.93 -13.41
CA LEU A 298 0.81 -5.10 -13.24
C LEU A 298 0.51 -5.63 -11.84
N GLU A 299 -0.46 -5.01 -11.18
CA GLU A 299 -1.04 -5.45 -9.92
C GLU A 299 -2.55 -5.63 -10.10
N GLY A 300 -3.07 -6.81 -9.79
CA GLY A 300 -4.48 -7.14 -9.99
C GLY A 300 -5.10 -7.76 -8.75
N ALA A 301 -6.38 -7.47 -8.53
CA ALA A 301 -7.18 -8.06 -7.46
C ALA A 301 -8.46 -8.66 -8.04
N LYS A 302 -8.83 -9.86 -7.57
CA LYS A 302 -10.08 -10.55 -7.93
C LYS A 302 -10.97 -10.81 -6.72
N GLU A 303 -12.28 -10.78 -6.92
CA GLU A 303 -13.25 -11.20 -5.91
C GLU A 303 -13.22 -12.72 -5.74
N VAL A 304 -13.16 -13.19 -4.49
CA VAL A 304 -13.13 -14.63 -4.15
C VAL A 304 -14.29 -15.06 -3.26
N GLY A 305 -15.19 -14.14 -2.92
CA GLY A 305 -16.40 -14.44 -2.15
C GLY A 305 -16.67 -13.42 -1.05
N TYR A 306 -17.30 -13.87 0.03
CA TYR A 306 -17.82 -13.04 1.11
C TYR A 306 -17.40 -13.59 2.47
N ARG A 307 -17.06 -12.69 3.40
CA ARG A 307 -16.54 -13.03 4.72
C ARG A 307 -17.52 -12.75 5.84
N THR A 308 -17.61 -13.70 6.76
CA THR A 308 -18.18 -13.52 8.09
C THR A 308 -17.20 -14.06 9.13
N LEU A 309 -17.00 -13.32 10.21
CA LEU A 309 -16.09 -13.73 11.28
C LEU A 309 -16.76 -13.66 12.65
N SER A 310 -16.34 -14.55 13.55
CA SER A 310 -16.64 -14.50 14.97
C SER A 310 -15.35 -14.51 15.78
N ILE A 311 -15.27 -13.56 16.71
CA ILE A 311 -14.10 -13.38 17.58
C ILE A 311 -14.51 -13.84 18.98
N ALA A 312 -13.73 -14.73 19.57
CA ALA A 312 -13.96 -15.24 20.91
C ALA A 312 -12.65 -15.38 21.70
N GLY A 313 -12.76 -15.36 23.02
CA GLY A 313 -11.68 -15.75 23.93
C GLY A 313 -12.02 -17.03 24.68
N THR A 314 -11.01 -17.78 25.09
CA THR A 314 -11.16 -18.81 26.12
C THR A 314 -9.97 -18.82 27.07
N ARG A 315 -10.28 -19.04 28.35
CA ARG A 315 -9.32 -19.12 29.45
C ARG A 315 -9.41 -20.47 30.18
N ASP A 316 -10.21 -21.41 29.68
CA ASP A 316 -10.31 -22.73 30.27
C ASP A 316 -9.07 -23.55 29.88
N PRO A 317 -8.18 -23.92 30.82
CA PRO A 317 -6.97 -24.65 30.50
C PRO A 317 -7.27 -26.01 29.86
N ILE A 318 -8.42 -26.64 30.18
CA ILE A 318 -8.82 -27.92 29.59
C ILE A 318 -9.21 -27.70 28.12
N MET A 319 -9.94 -26.62 27.83
CA MET A 319 -10.30 -26.28 26.45
C MET A 319 -9.07 -25.94 25.61
N ILE A 320 -8.14 -25.15 26.17
CA ILE A 320 -6.91 -24.74 25.49
C ILE A 320 -6.09 -25.98 25.12
N GLU A 321 -5.93 -26.94 26.06
CA GLU A 321 -5.24 -28.21 25.79
C GLU A 321 -5.90 -29.05 24.68
N LYS A 322 -7.22 -28.91 24.49
CA LYS A 322 -8.00 -29.67 23.51
C LYS A 322 -8.35 -28.88 22.25
N LEU A 323 -7.83 -27.67 22.09
CA LEU A 323 -8.35 -26.72 21.09
C LEU A 323 -8.23 -27.25 19.66
N ASP A 324 -7.09 -27.83 19.29
CA ASP A 324 -6.89 -28.42 17.96
C ASP A 324 -7.93 -29.51 17.68
N HIS A 325 -8.17 -30.39 18.65
CA HIS A 325 -9.21 -31.43 18.52
C HIS A 325 -10.61 -30.83 18.39
N ILE A 326 -10.93 -29.79 19.17
CA ILE A 326 -12.22 -29.10 19.09
C ILE A 326 -12.41 -28.47 17.70
N ILE A 327 -11.37 -27.83 17.17
CA ILE A 327 -11.38 -27.23 15.82
C ILE A 327 -11.67 -28.31 14.77
N GLU A 328 -10.96 -29.44 14.79
CA GLU A 328 -11.20 -30.52 13.84
C GLU A 328 -12.63 -31.06 13.93
N VAL A 329 -13.16 -31.25 15.14
CA VAL A 329 -14.54 -31.72 15.30
C VAL A 329 -15.56 -30.69 14.80
N VAL A 330 -15.30 -29.39 14.98
CA VAL A 330 -16.16 -28.35 14.41
C VAL A 330 -16.13 -28.40 12.88
N ARG A 331 -14.95 -28.60 12.27
CA ARG A 331 -14.82 -28.76 10.81
C ARG A 331 -15.63 -29.94 10.30
N ASP A 332 -15.47 -31.10 10.93
CA ASP A 332 -16.20 -32.31 10.54
C ASP A 332 -17.72 -32.13 10.73
N THR A 333 -18.15 -31.52 11.84
CA THR A 333 -19.58 -31.27 12.10
C THR A 333 -20.19 -30.32 11.07
N VAL A 334 -19.44 -29.30 10.63
CA VAL A 334 -19.87 -28.41 9.56
C VAL A 334 -19.99 -29.18 8.25
N ARG A 335 -18.97 -29.97 7.88
CA ARG A 335 -18.98 -30.79 6.66
C ARG A 335 -20.16 -31.77 6.64
N ASP A 336 -20.45 -32.42 7.76
CA ASP A 336 -21.55 -33.38 7.89
C ASP A 336 -22.93 -32.71 7.80
N ASN A 337 -23.07 -31.48 8.33
CA ASN A 337 -24.34 -30.75 8.33
C ASN A 337 -24.65 -30.10 6.97
N PHE A 338 -23.62 -29.84 6.17
CA PHE A 338 -23.72 -29.21 4.85
C PHE A 338 -23.10 -30.12 3.79
N ASP A 339 -23.54 -31.38 3.75
CA ASP A 339 -23.02 -32.43 2.86
C ASP A 339 -23.39 -32.24 1.38
N ASP A 340 -24.29 -31.30 1.11
CA ASP A 340 -24.69 -30.84 -0.22
C ASP A 340 -23.74 -29.78 -0.81
N LEU A 341 -22.86 -29.20 0.01
CA LEU A 341 -21.85 -28.24 -0.42
C LEU A 341 -20.53 -28.93 -0.79
N SER A 342 -19.86 -28.37 -1.80
CA SER A 342 -18.51 -28.77 -2.16
C SER A 342 -17.44 -28.05 -1.31
N GLU A 343 -16.20 -28.55 -1.33
CA GLU A 343 -15.07 -27.89 -0.67
C GLU A 343 -14.77 -26.50 -1.28
N ASP A 344 -15.17 -26.26 -2.54
CA ASP A 344 -14.99 -24.97 -3.22
C ASP A 344 -16.08 -23.94 -2.87
N ASP A 345 -17.11 -24.32 -2.10
CA ASP A 345 -18.22 -23.41 -1.76
C ASP A 345 -17.92 -22.50 -0.56
N TYR A 346 -17.05 -22.95 0.35
CA TYR A 346 -16.64 -22.18 1.51
C TYR A 346 -15.31 -22.66 2.10
N ASP A 347 -14.57 -21.70 2.65
CA ASP A 347 -13.44 -21.93 3.54
C ASP A 347 -13.85 -21.64 4.98
N LEU A 348 -13.63 -22.61 5.87
CA LEU A 348 -13.71 -22.40 7.31
C LEU A 348 -12.29 -22.26 7.87
N ILE A 349 -11.98 -21.13 8.50
CA ILE A 349 -10.63 -20.77 8.93
C ILE A 349 -10.64 -20.48 10.43
N PHE A 350 -9.65 -21.00 11.15
CA PHE A 350 -9.44 -20.71 12.57
C PHE A 350 -8.06 -20.10 12.75
N ARG A 351 -7.98 -18.93 13.41
CA ARG A 351 -6.70 -18.36 13.89
C ARG A 351 -6.72 -18.27 15.39
N VAL A 352 -5.69 -18.81 16.04
CA VAL A 352 -5.58 -18.85 17.51
C VAL A 352 -4.39 -18.01 17.98
N TYR A 353 -4.67 -16.79 18.41
CA TYR A 353 -3.70 -15.94 19.08
C TYR A 353 -3.44 -16.44 20.50
N GLY A 354 -2.17 -16.52 20.88
CA GLY A 354 -1.73 -17.18 22.12
C GLY A 354 -1.31 -18.65 21.92
N GLN A 355 -1.49 -19.21 20.71
CA GLN A 355 -0.93 -20.50 20.31
C GLN A 355 0.08 -20.30 19.18
N ASN A 356 -0.39 -20.05 17.95
CA ASN A 356 0.47 -19.88 16.77
C ASN A 356 -0.16 -18.96 15.71
N GLY A 357 -1.12 -18.09 16.09
CA GLY A 357 -1.89 -17.27 15.15
C GLY A 357 -1.10 -16.26 14.30
N VAL A 358 0.18 -16.02 14.59
CA VAL A 358 1.08 -15.14 13.81
C VAL A 358 1.97 -15.96 12.87
N MET A 359 2.73 -16.92 13.41
CA MET A 359 3.74 -17.68 12.66
C MET A 359 3.21 -18.99 12.06
N GLY A 360 2.02 -19.45 12.47
CA GLY A 360 1.46 -20.73 12.04
C GLY A 360 2.40 -21.89 12.34
N ASP A 361 2.70 -22.70 11.32
CA ASP A 361 3.64 -23.83 11.43
C ASP A 361 5.10 -23.41 11.65
N LEU A 362 5.42 -22.12 11.47
CA LEU A 362 6.76 -21.56 11.71
C LEU A 362 6.95 -21.09 13.17
N GLU A 363 5.98 -21.32 14.06
CA GLU A 363 6.10 -20.98 15.48
C GLU A 363 7.26 -21.78 16.12
N PRO A 364 8.32 -21.11 16.61
CA PRO A 364 9.48 -21.80 17.19
C PRO A 364 9.17 -22.54 18.49
N GLU A 365 8.15 -22.11 19.25
CA GLU A 365 7.79 -22.71 20.53
C GLU A 365 6.45 -23.47 20.43
N PRO A 366 6.48 -24.81 20.24
CA PRO A 366 5.26 -25.59 20.02
C PRO A 366 4.42 -25.79 21.29
N GLU A 367 4.96 -25.47 22.48
CA GLU A 367 4.25 -25.63 23.74
C GLU A 367 3.36 -24.42 24.06
N VAL A 368 2.05 -24.64 24.17
CA VAL A 368 1.07 -23.59 24.49
C VAL A 368 1.06 -23.33 26.00
N LEU A 369 1.81 -22.33 26.45
CA LEU A 369 1.86 -21.89 27.85
C LEU A 369 0.90 -20.72 28.19
N SER A 370 0.06 -20.32 27.22
CA SER A 370 -0.84 -19.18 27.36
C SER A 370 -1.97 -19.44 28.36
N HIS A 371 -2.22 -18.46 29.23
CA HIS A 371 -3.31 -18.52 30.20
C HIS A 371 -4.68 -18.19 29.59
N GLU A 372 -4.70 -17.55 28.42
CA GLU A 372 -5.88 -17.22 27.62
C GLU A 372 -5.50 -17.24 26.14
N VAL A 373 -6.44 -17.62 25.27
CA VAL A 373 -6.26 -17.58 23.82
C VAL A 373 -7.41 -16.82 23.14
N GLY A 374 -7.07 -16.08 22.08
CA GLY A 374 -8.02 -15.41 21.20
C GLY A 374 -8.25 -16.24 19.95
N ILE A 375 -9.50 -16.58 19.65
CA ILE A 375 -9.91 -17.41 18.53
C ILE A 375 -10.68 -16.53 17.54
N ILE A 376 -10.18 -16.44 16.31
CA ILE A 376 -10.92 -15.91 15.16
C ILE A 376 -11.41 -17.10 14.35
N LEU A 377 -12.73 -17.31 14.36
CA LEU A 377 -13.42 -18.18 13.42
C LEU A 377 -13.83 -17.32 12.23
N GLU A 378 -13.30 -17.61 11.06
CA GLU A 378 -13.61 -16.93 9.81
C GLU A 378 -14.25 -17.92 8.84
N VAL A 379 -15.26 -17.45 8.10
CA VAL A 379 -15.78 -18.15 6.93
C VAL A 379 -15.69 -17.22 5.72
N VAL A 380 -15.12 -17.73 4.63
CA VAL A 380 -15.24 -17.14 3.29
C VAL A 380 -16.10 -18.06 2.45
N ALA A 381 -17.10 -17.55 1.74
CA ALA A 381 -17.99 -18.37 0.91
C ALA A 381 -18.46 -17.64 -0.34
N ASN A 382 -18.99 -18.39 -1.31
CA ASN A 382 -19.50 -17.86 -2.58
C ASN A 382 -20.59 -16.77 -2.43
N THR A 383 -21.32 -16.76 -1.31
CA THR A 383 -22.31 -15.71 -0.99
C THR A 383 -22.22 -15.28 0.47
N GLN A 384 -22.60 -14.02 0.75
CA GLN A 384 -22.64 -13.51 2.12
C GLN A 384 -23.63 -14.28 3.01
N GLU A 385 -24.73 -14.78 2.45
CA GLU A 385 -25.72 -15.59 3.17
C GLU A 385 -25.14 -16.94 3.60
N LEU A 386 -24.40 -17.59 2.70
CA LEU A 386 -23.71 -18.84 3.01
C LEU A 386 -22.64 -18.63 4.08
N ALA A 387 -21.79 -17.60 3.94
CA ALA A 387 -20.77 -17.27 4.94
C ALA A 387 -21.38 -17.04 6.34
N ASN A 388 -22.52 -16.35 6.42
CA ASN A 388 -23.24 -16.16 7.68
C ASN A 388 -23.75 -17.47 8.27
N THR A 389 -24.31 -18.34 7.42
CA THR A 389 -24.93 -19.61 7.82
C THR A 389 -23.87 -20.55 8.40
N ILE A 390 -22.78 -20.76 7.68
CA ILE A 390 -21.67 -21.60 8.13
C ILE A 390 -21.02 -21.01 9.39
N CYS A 391 -20.73 -19.70 9.42
CA CYS A 391 -20.10 -19.07 10.58
C CYS A 391 -20.96 -19.21 11.85
N SER A 392 -22.27 -18.96 11.74
CA SER A 392 -23.20 -19.09 12.86
C SER A 392 -23.27 -20.53 13.37
N PHE A 393 -23.31 -21.51 12.47
CA PHE A 393 -23.34 -22.94 12.81
C PHE A 393 -22.03 -23.38 13.46
N ALA A 394 -20.88 -23.05 12.87
CA ALA A 394 -19.55 -23.40 13.38
C ALA A 394 -19.30 -22.77 14.76
N ARG A 395 -19.61 -21.48 14.93
CA ARG A 395 -19.56 -20.79 16.23
C ARG A 395 -20.42 -21.48 17.28
N SER A 396 -21.68 -21.76 16.94
CA SER A 396 -22.62 -22.39 17.87
C SER A 396 -22.14 -23.79 18.28
N THR A 397 -21.62 -24.56 17.33
CA THR A 397 -21.04 -25.88 17.56
C THR A 397 -19.87 -25.77 18.53
N MET A 398 -18.90 -24.89 18.27
CA MET A 398 -17.73 -24.70 19.13
C MET A 398 -18.10 -24.23 20.54
N LEU A 399 -19.07 -23.31 20.67
CA LEU A 399 -19.56 -22.79 21.95
C LEU A 399 -20.15 -23.88 22.86
N HIS A 400 -20.80 -24.90 22.27
CA HIS A 400 -21.53 -25.93 23.00
C HIS A 400 -20.81 -27.29 23.00
N TYR A 401 -19.76 -27.48 22.19
CA TYR A 401 -19.06 -28.74 22.03
C TYR A 401 -18.58 -29.31 23.36
N GLY A 402 -18.94 -30.57 23.64
CA GLY A 402 -18.54 -31.29 24.84
C GLY A 402 -17.24 -32.04 24.63
N TYR A 403 -16.26 -31.80 25.50
CA TYR A 403 -14.96 -32.47 25.49
C TYR A 403 -14.67 -33.13 26.86
N PRO A 404 -13.83 -34.19 26.90
CA PRO A 404 -13.48 -34.86 28.15
C PRO A 404 -12.90 -33.90 29.19
N GLY A 405 -13.35 -34.02 30.44
CA GLY A 405 -12.89 -33.18 31.56
C GLY A 405 -13.59 -31.83 31.70
N ARG A 406 -14.46 -31.44 30.75
CA ARG A 406 -15.23 -30.19 30.85
C ARG A 406 -16.11 -30.17 32.11
N VAL A 407 -15.99 -29.10 32.91
CA VAL A 407 -16.75 -28.92 34.16
C VAL A 407 -18.14 -28.32 33.89
N ALA A 408 -18.25 -27.41 32.91
CA ALA A 408 -19.51 -26.80 32.50
C ALA A 408 -20.28 -27.63 31.46
N THR A 409 -21.55 -27.30 31.22
CA THR A 409 -22.41 -27.95 30.21
C THR A 409 -22.43 -27.24 28.85
N ALA A 410 -21.99 -25.98 28.80
CA ALA A 410 -21.90 -25.12 27.62
C ALA A 410 -21.07 -23.86 27.98
N GLY A 411 -20.90 -22.94 27.02
CA GLY A 411 -20.27 -21.66 27.29
C GLY A 411 -18.76 -21.69 27.16
N ASN A 412 -18.24 -22.46 26.20
CA ASN A 412 -16.81 -22.64 25.95
C ASN A 412 -16.10 -21.33 25.55
N LEU A 413 -16.84 -20.37 24.99
CA LEU A 413 -16.31 -19.16 24.36
C LEU A 413 -16.89 -17.91 25.02
N ALA A 414 -16.03 -16.91 25.23
CA ALA A 414 -16.42 -15.56 25.63
C ALA A 414 -16.37 -14.63 24.41
N PHE A 415 -17.51 -14.03 24.04
CA PHE A 415 -17.59 -13.12 22.90
C PHE A 415 -17.47 -11.66 23.36
N PRO A 416 -16.57 -10.85 22.77
CA PRO A 416 -16.42 -9.43 23.11
C PRO A 416 -17.48 -8.53 22.43
N TYR A 417 -18.20 -9.03 21.44
CA TYR A 417 -19.16 -8.25 20.63
C TYR A 417 -20.56 -8.89 20.62
N SER A 418 -21.58 -8.04 20.43
CA SER A 418 -22.97 -8.43 20.20
C SER A 418 -23.54 -7.56 19.06
N PRO A 419 -23.83 -8.12 17.87
CA PRO A 419 -23.78 -9.54 17.54
C PRO A 419 -22.36 -10.12 17.55
N SER A 420 -22.25 -11.42 17.83
CA SER A 420 -20.96 -12.16 17.86
C SER A 420 -20.44 -12.51 16.47
N ASP A 421 -21.30 -12.42 15.44
CA ASP A 421 -20.97 -12.69 14.04
C ASP A 421 -20.91 -11.35 13.29
N LEU A 422 -19.73 -11.02 12.77
CA LEU A 422 -19.44 -9.77 12.08
C LEU A 422 -19.35 -10.04 10.57
N LYS A 423 -20.20 -9.37 9.80
CA LYS A 423 -20.18 -9.42 8.34
C LYS A 423 -19.09 -8.49 7.83
N ALA A 424 -18.04 -9.05 7.23
CA ALA A 424 -16.91 -8.28 6.71
C ALA A 424 -17.10 -7.90 5.23
N GLY A 425 -18.05 -8.53 4.52
CA GLY A 425 -18.36 -8.21 3.14
C GLY A 425 -17.49 -8.96 2.14
N VAL A 426 -17.32 -8.37 0.96
CA VAL A 426 -16.57 -8.97 -0.16
C VAL A 426 -15.10 -9.19 0.22
N VAL A 427 -14.55 -10.32 -0.20
CA VAL A 427 -13.15 -10.70 -0.06
C VAL A 427 -12.47 -10.63 -1.42
N TYR A 428 -11.25 -10.09 -1.42
CA TYR A 428 -10.41 -10.03 -2.59
C TYR A 428 -9.11 -10.76 -2.34
N GLU A 429 -8.50 -11.26 -3.41
CA GLU A 429 -7.12 -11.75 -3.41
C GLU A 429 -6.33 -11.10 -4.54
N PHE A 430 -5.01 -10.98 -4.35
CA PHE A 430 -4.13 -10.59 -5.45
C PHE A 430 -4.04 -11.73 -6.45
N ASN A 431 -4.18 -11.40 -7.72
CA ASN A 431 -4.23 -12.41 -8.78
C ASN A 431 -3.34 -12.08 -9.98
N LEU A 432 -2.79 -10.86 -10.00
CA LEU A 432 -1.72 -10.48 -10.92
C LEU A 432 -0.62 -9.74 -10.17
N TYR A 433 0.61 -10.20 -10.39
CA TYR A 433 1.85 -9.53 -10.01
C TYR A 433 2.89 -9.80 -11.11
N HIS A 434 2.66 -9.20 -12.28
CA HIS A 434 3.35 -9.56 -13.53
C HIS A 434 4.01 -8.34 -14.16
N LEU A 435 4.96 -8.54 -15.07
CA LEU A 435 5.55 -7.50 -15.90
C LEU A 435 5.01 -7.58 -17.31
N ILE A 436 4.78 -6.42 -17.91
CA ILE A 436 4.55 -6.27 -19.36
C ILE A 436 5.62 -5.39 -19.97
N LYS A 437 6.01 -5.72 -21.19
CA LYS A 437 6.93 -4.90 -22.00
C LYS A 437 6.15 -3.81 -22.72
N VAL A 438 6.69 -2.59 -22.70
CA VAL A 438 6.12 -1.43 -23.38
C VAL A 438 7.20 -0.73 -24.19
N ASP A 439 6.84 -0.23 -25.37
CA ASP A 439 7.77 0.51 -26.23
C ASP A 439 7.81 2.00 -25.82
N ASP A 440 6.65 2.56 -25.46
CA ASP A 440 6.53 3.93 -24.93
C ASP A 440 6.02 3.87 -23.48
N PRO A 441 6.81 4.34 -22.48
CA PRO A 441 6.43 4.30 -21.08
C PRO A 441 5.22 5.20 -20.74
N CYS A 442 4.73 6.02 -21.67
CA CYS A 442 3.51 6.80 -21.53
C CYS A 442 2.26 6.13 -22.13
N GLU A 443 2.40 5.06 -22.92
CA GLU A 443 1.28 4.54 -23.74
C GLU A 443 0.11 4.00 -22.92
N LEU A 444 0.43 3.40 -21.76
CA LEU A 444 -0.53 2.78 -20.85
C LEU A 444 -1.08 3.74 -19.80
N PHE A 445 -0.66 5.01 -19.84
CA PHE A 445 -0.98 6.00 -18.82
C PHE A 445 -1.59 7.27 -19.45
N PRO A 446 -2.86 7.20 -19.89
CA PRO A 446 -3.55 8.36 -20.44
C PRO A 446 -3.52 9.55 -19.48
N ILE A 447 -3.05 10.69 -20.00
CA ILE A 447 -3.00 11.96 -19.27
C ILE A 447 -4.17 12.83 -19.73
N LYS A 448 -4.99 13.27 -18.79
CA LYS A 448 -6.01 14.30 -19.03
C LYS A 448 -5.62 15.57 -18.30
N ILE A 449 -5.56 16.67 -19.03
CA ILE A 449 -5.28 17.99 -18.50
C ILE A 449 -6.50 18.90 -18.63
N GLU A 450 -6.81 19.63 -17.57
CA GLU A 450 -7.89 20.61 -17.53
C GLU A 450 -7.51 21.84 -16.70
N GLU A 451 -8.04 23.01 -17.09
CA GLU A 451 -7.97 24.24 -16.30
C GLU A 451 -9.08 24.19 -15.25
N ILE A 452 -8.73 24.43 -13.98
CA ILE A 452 -9.66 24.46 -12.84
C ILE A 452 -10.15 25.87 -12.53
#